data_AF-A0A917BNE2-F1
#
_entry.id   AF-A0A917BNE2-F1
#
_cell.length_a   1.000
_cell.length_b   1.000
_cell.length_c   1.000
_cell.angle_alpha   90.00
_cell.angle_beta   90.00
_cell.angle_gamma   90.00
#
_symmetry.space_group_name_H-M   'P 1'
#
loop_
_entity.id
_entity.type
_entity.pdbx_description
1 polymer ?
#
loop_
_entity_poly.entity_id
_entity_poly.type
_entity_poly.pdbx_seq_one_letter_code
_entity_poly.pdbx_strand_id
1 'polypeptide(L)'
;MGFFDKVKDALTTSDAERAEKAQEAADKATQEYRETADQAKAEYRDEAKEAKERELEARQKAAEAREKAGLQAEEKVEAKAEKAEDKAAEAREKAEKAAEEREEKAASRDADKPDYRTYTVKSGDTLSGIAAQYGVDWREMARLNKLDNPDLIYPGQVFKVPNN
;
A
#
# COMPACT_ATOMS: atom_id res chain seq x y z
N MET A 1 49.59 -89.66 22.67
CA MET A 1 48.30 -89.12 23.11
C MET A 1 47.80 -88.16 22.03
N GLY A 2 46.84 -88.44 21.16
CA GLY A 2 45.90 -89.54 20.96
C GLY A 2 44.91 -89.06 19.91
N PHE A 3 45.26 -89.13 18.62
CA PHE A 3 44.35 -88.75 17.51
C PHE A 3 43.05 -89.58 17.57
N PHE A 4 43.16 -90.85 17.96
CA PHE A 4 42.03 -91.74 18.20
C PHE A 4 41.18 -91.39 19.43
N ASP A 5 41.71 -90.69 20.43
CA ASP A 5 40.97 -90.27 21.64
C ASP A 5 39.99 -89.13 21.28
N LYS A 6 40.47 -88.15 20.49
CA LYS A 6 39.62 -87.06 19.97
C LYS A 6 38.51 -87.56 19.04
N VAL A 7 38.76 -88.63 18.27
CA VAL A 7 37.75 -89.23 17.39
C VAL A 7 36.72 -90.03 18.19
N LYS A 8 37.13 -90.65 19.31
CA LYS A 8 36.23 -91.36 20.21
C LYS A 8 35.32 -90.40 20.98
N ASP A 9 35.86 -89.30 21.51
CA ASP A 9 35.08 -88.25 22.17
C ASP A 9 34.08 -87.58 21.21
N ALA A 10 34.47 -87.39 19.95
CA ALA A 10 33.59 -86.86 18.90
C ALA A 10 32.46 -87.84 18.52
N LEU A 11 32.65 -89.16 18.69
CA LEU A 11 31.64 -90.20 18.46
C LEU A 11 30.77 -90.46 19.69
N THR A 12 31.18 -90.06 20.89
CA THR A 12 30.42 -90.27 22.14
C THR A 12 29.58 -89.08 22.57
N THR A 13 29.69 -87.92 21.94
CA THR A 13 28.69 -86.85 22.12
C THR A 13 27.36 -87.40 21.62
N SER A 14 26.41 -87.60 22.54
CA SER A 14 25.13 -88.20 22.22
C SER A 14 24.40 -87.35 21.18
N ASP A 15 23.67 -87.96 20.24
CA ASP A 15 22.84 -87.21 19.29
C ASP A 15 21.85 -86.28 20.00
N ALA A 16 21.48 -86.59 21.26
CA ALA A 16 20.67 -85.72 22.11
C ALA A 16 21.38 -84.40 22.48
N GLU A 17 22.68 -84.42 22.81
CA GLU A 17 23.44 -83.22 23.17
C GLU A 17 23.69 -82.32 21.95
N ARG A 18 23.80 -82.91 20.76
CA ARG A 18 23.87 -82.15 19.49
C ARG A 18 22.53 -81.50 19.15
N ALA A 19 21.42 -82.21 19.39
CA ALA A 19 20.08 -81.67 19.18
C ALA A 19 19.78 -80.51 20.14
N GLU A 20 20.16 -80.63 21.42
CA GLU A 20 20.00 -79.57 22.42
C GLU A 20 20.81 -78.33 22.07
N LYS A 21 22.09 -78.48 21.69
CA LYS A 21 22.92 -77.36 21.22
C LYS A 21 22.39 -76.72 19.94
N ALA A 22 21.84 -77.51 19.03
CA ALA A 22 21.21 -76.99 17.82
C ALA A 22 19.94 -76.19 18.13
N GLN A 23 19.15 -76.65 19.11
CA GLN A 23 17.95 -75.96 19.57
C GLN A 23 18.29 -74.66 20.31
N GLU A 24 19.28 -74.68 21.22
CA GLU A 24 19.79 -73.50 21.91
C GLU A 24 20.33 -72.46 20.91
N ALA A 25 21.06 -72.91 19.88
CA ALA A 25 21.52 -72.03 18.80
C ALA A 25 20.36 -71.41 17.99
N ALA A 26 19.30 -72.17 17.72
CA ALA A 26 18.11 -71.68 17.02
C ALA A 26 17.30 -70.68 17.88
N ASP A 27 17.16 -70.95 19.17
CA ASP A 27 16.49 -70.06 20.12
C ASP A 27 17.27 -68.76 20.29
N LYS A 28 18.60 -68.85 20.41
CA LYS A 28 19.48 -67.68 20.46
C LYS A 28 19.41 -66.84 19.19
N ALA A 29 19.46 -67.48 18.00
CA ALA A 29 19.31 -66.77 16.74
C ALA A 29 17.93 -66.09 16.61
N THR A 30 16.87 -66.71 17.15
CA THR A 30 15.53 -66.13 17.17
C THR A 30 15.44 -64.94 18.14
N GLN A 31 16.09 -65.03 19.30
CA GLN A 31 16.18 -63.93 20.27
C GLN A 31 16.94 -62.74 19.68
N GLU A 32 18.12 -62.98 19.09
CA GLU A 32 18.92 -61.94 18.43
C GLU A 32 18.13 -61.24 17.31
N TYR A 33 17.36 -62.00 16.52
CA TYR A 33 16.49 -61.40 15.49
C TYR A 33 15.36 -60.54 16.08
N ARG A 34 14.75 -60.97 17.19
CA ARG A 34 13.71 -60.18 17.87
C ARG A 34 14.28 -58.90 18.48
N GLU A 35 15.42 -59.01 19.15
CA GLU A 35 16.08 -57.85 19.77
C GLU A 35 16.50 -56.82 18.72
N THR A 36 17.09 -57.25 17.61
CA THR A 36 17.45 -56.35 16.51
C THR A 36 16.23 -55.73 15.84
N ALA A 37 15.14 -56.49 15.66
CA ALA A 37 13.88 -55.95 15.13
C ALA A 37 13.22 -54.93 16.08
N ASP A 38 13.29 -55.14 17.38
CA ASP A 38 12.73 -54.23 18.37
C ASP A 38 13.60 -52.97 18.55
N GLN A 39 14.93 -53.10 18.48
CA GLN A 39 15.86 -51.97 18.42
C GLN A 39 15.60 -51.10 17.18
N ALA A 40 15.48 -51.71 15.99
CA ALA A 40 15.19 -50.96 14.76
C ALA A 40 13.83 -50.23 14.82
N LYS A 41 12.81 -50.84 15.44
CA LYS A 41 11.51 -50.17 15.66
C LYS A 41 11.60 -49.02 16.66
N ALA A 42 12.41 -49.16 17.70
CA ALA A 42 12.61 -48.11 18.69
C ALA A 42 13.32 -46.91 18.05
N GLU A 43 14.39 -47.15 17.29
CA GLU A 43 15.12 -46.12 16.54
C GLU A 43 14.19 -45.38 15.57
N TYR A 44 13.42 -46.10 14.75
CA TYR A 44 12.47 -45.47 13.83
C TYR A 44 11.40 -44.63 14.56
N ARG A 45 10.94 -45.10 15.73
CA ARG A 45 9.96 -44.36 16.54
C ARG A 45 10.56 -43.06 17.07
N ASP A 46 11.82 -43.08 17.50
CA ASP A 46 12.47 -41.90 18.06
C ASP A 46 12.86 -40.92 16.96
N GLU A 47 13.37 -41.39 15.81
CA GLU A 47 13.57 -40.57 14.61
C GLU A 47 12.25 -39.90 14.16
N ALA A 48 11.15 -40.65 14.16
CA ALA A 48 9.84 -40.11 13.79
C ALA A 48 9.31 -39.07 14.80
N LYS A 49 9.66 -39.17 16.09
CA LYS A 49 9.33 -38.14 17.09
C LYS A 49 10.16 -36.89 16.87
N GLU A 50 11.47 -37.03 16.67
CA GLU A 50 12.35 -35.90 16.39
C GLU A 50 11.93 -35.16 15.12
N ALA A 51 11.54 -35.89 14.07
CA ALA A 51 11.04 -35.28 12.84
C ALA A 51 9.76 -34.46 13.09
N LYS A 52 8.82 -35.00 13.88
CA LYS A 52 7.59 -34.27 14.26
C LYS A 52 7.88 -33.04 15.11
N GLU A 53 8.84 -33.13 16.02
CA GLU A 53 9.24 -32.01 16.87
C GLU A 53 9.88 -30.88 16.05
N ARG A 54 10.77 -31.23 15.12
CA ARG A 54 11.36 -30.25 14.17
C ARG A 54 10.29 -29.60 13.28
N GLU A 55 9.30 -30.36 12.82
CA GLU A 55 8.18 -29.82 12.04
C GLU A 55 7.34 -28.84 12.87
N LEU A 56 7.06 -29.19 14.13
CA LEU A 56 6.29 -28.34 15.04
C LEU A 56 7.04 -27.05 15.38
N GLU A 57 8.35 -27.14 15.65
CA GLU A 57 9.21 -25.99 15.87
C GLU A 57 9.28 -25.09 14.63
N ALA A 58 9.44 -25.66 13.44
CA ALA A 58 9.44 -24.91 12.18
C ALA A 58 8.10 -24.20 11.94
N ARG A 59 6.98 -24.86 12.25
CA ARG A 59 5.63 -24.28 12.15
C ARG A 59 5.44 -23.14 13.15
N GLN A 60 5.92 -23.28 14.38
CA GLN A 60 5.88 -22.21 15.38
C GLN A 60 6.71 -21.01 14.95
N LYS A 61 7.96 -21.21 14.50
CA LYS A 61 8.81 -20.14 13.97
C LYS A 61 8.17 -19.44 12.77
N ALA A 62 7.52 -20.20 11.88
CA ALA A 62 6.81 -19.62 10.74
C ALA A 62 5.58 -18.80 11.17
N ALA A 63 4.84 -19.24 12.20
CA ALA A 63 3.71 -18.49 12.74
C ALA A 63 4.16 -17.19 13.43
N GLU A 64 5.20 -17.25 14.25
CA GLU A 64 5.78 -16.07 14.92
C GLU A 64 6.32 -15.06 13.89
N ALA A 65 6.98 -15.54 12.83
CA ALA A 65 7.45 -14.68 11.75
C ALA A 65 6.28 -13.99 11.01
N ARG A 66 5.16 -14.69 10.80
CA ARG A 66 3.95 -14.11 10.19
C ARG A 66 3.30 -13.08 11.09
N GLU A 67 3.23 -13.34 12.39
CA GLU A 67 2.71 -12.38 13.38
C GLU A 67 3.55 -11.11 13.40
N LYS A 68 4.89 -11.23 13.51
CA LYS A 68 5.81 -10.09 13.45
C LYS A 68 5.70 -9.32 12.13
N ALA A 69 5.56 -10.02 11.01
CA ALA A 69 5.36 -9.37 9.71
C ALA A 69 4.01 -8.62 9.64
N GLY A 70 2.96 -9.15 10.26
CA GLY A 70 1.66 -8.50 10.40
C GLY A 70 1.75 -7.21 11.23
N LEU A 71 2.35 -7.29 12.42
CA LEU A 71 2.52 -6.13 13.32
C LEU A 71 3.36 -5.02 12.65
N GLN A 72 4.44 -5.37 11.95
CA GLN A 72 5.23 -4.40 11.19
C GLN A 72 4.48 -3.79 10.01
N ALA A 73 3.52 -4.53 9.41
CA ALA A 73 2.68 -4.00 8.36
C ALA A 73 1.65 -3.00 8.92
N GLU A 74 1.02 -3.33 10.07
CA GLU A 74 0.09 -2.44 10.76
C GLU A 74 0.79 -1.15 11.23
N GLU A 75 1.96 -1.24 11.87
CA GLU A 75 2.78 -0.08 12.28
C GLU A 75 3.12 0.82 11.08
N LYS A 76 3.47 0.24 9.93
CA LYS A 76 3.76 1.00 8.71
C LYS A 76 2.52 1.66 8.11
N VAL A 77 1.35 1.04 8.25
CA VAL A 77 0.07 1.61 7.79
C VAL A 77 -0.32 2.78 8.69
N GLU A 78 -0.22 2.64 10.01
CA GLU A 78 -0.47 3.71 10.97
C GLU A 78 0.49 4.90 10.77
N ALA A 79 1.80 4.64 10.67
CA ALA A 79 2.79 5.71 10.43
C ALA A 79 2.60 6.41 9.07
N LYS A 80 2.03 5.72 8.08
CA LYS A 80 1.69 6.31 6.78
C LYS A 80 0.39 7.12 6.85
N ALA A 81 -0.57 6.70 7.66
CA ALA A 81 -1.82 7.42 7.91
C ALA A 81 -1.57 8.72 8.68
N GLU A 82 -0.77 8.69 9.74
CA GLU A 82 -0.38 9.88 10.53
C GLU A 82 0.30 10.93 9.64
N LYS A 83 1.29 10.51 8.82
CA LYS A 83 1.93 11.40 7.83
C LYS A 83 0.99 11.93 6.75
N ALA A 84 -0.10 11.21 6.44
CA ALA A 84 -1.09 11.67 5.49
C ALA A 84 -2.02 12.72 6.13
N GLU A 85 -2.34 12.56 7.41
CA GLU A 85 -3.12 13.54 8.19
C GLU A 85 -2.33 14.83 8.40
N ASP A 86 -1.04 14.75 8.76
CA ASP A 86 -0.16 15.94 8.86
C ASP A 86 -0.09 16.72 7.54
N LYS A 87 0.08 16.01 6.42
CA LYS A 87 0.08 16.63 5.09
C LYS A 87 -1.28 17.21 4.71
N ALA A 88 -2.37 16.58 5.13
CA ALA A 88 -3.72 17.08 4.89
C ALA A 88 -4.00 18.34 5.73
N ALA A 89 -3.50 18.40 6.98
CA ALA A 89 -3.60 19.57 7.84
C ALA A 89 -2.78 20.75 7.27
N GLU A 90 -1.54 20.51 6.84
CA GLU A 90 -0.70 21.54 6.20
C GLU A 90 -1.34 22.06 4.89
N ALA A 91 -1.97 21.17 4.11
CA ALA A 91 -2.68 21.54 2.89
C ALA A 91 -3.94 22.37 3.18
N ARG A 92 -4.67 22.07 4.27
CA ARG A 92 -5.84 22.84 4.71
C ARG A 92 -5.45 24.23 5.20
N GLU A 93 -4.38 24.34 6.00
CA GLU A 93 -3.87 25.65 6.45
C GLU A 93 -3.42 26.52 5.27
N LYS A 94 -2.74 25.93 4.28
CA LYS A 94 -2.36 26.65 3.04
C LYS A 94 -3.57 27.04 2.19
N ALA A 95 -4.61 26.20 2.15
CA ALA A 95 -5.83 26.50 1.42
C ALA A 95 -6.65 27.62 2.09
N GLU A 96 -6.65 27.67 3.42
CA GLU A 96 -7.32 28.72 4.21
C GLU A 96 -6.63 30.07 4.05
N LYS A 97 -5.30 30.12 4.19
CA LYS A 97 -4.52 31.35 3.92
C LYS A 97 -4.68 31.84 2.47
N ALA A 98 -4.72 30.92 1.50
CA ALA A 98 -4.97 31.28 0.10
C ALA A 98 -6.43 31.73 -0.16
N ALA A 99 -7.38 31.33 0.69
CA ALA A 99 -8.76 31.80 0.63
C ALA A 99 -8.89 33.21 1.23
N GLU A 100 -8.24 33.49 2.37
CA GLU A 100 -8.18 34.83 2.97
C GLU A 100 -7.51 35.85 2.03
N GLU A 101 -6.38 35.49 1.39
CA GLU A 101 -5.73 36.34 0.37
C GLU A 101 -6.61 36.55 -0.87
N ARG A 102 -7.47 35.57 -1.22
CA ARG A 102 -8.44 35.71 -2.32
C ARG A 102 -9.62 36.59 -1.94
N GLU A 103 -10.01 36.59 -0.67
CA GLU A 103 -11.10 37.42 -0.14
C GLU A 103 -10.67 38.88 -0.01
N GLU A 104 -9.43 39.15 0.42
CA GLU A 104 -8.84 40.49 0.43
C GLU A 104 -8.67 41.06 -1.01
N LYS A 105 -8.36 40.18 -1.97
CA LYS A 105 -8.31 40.52 -3.40
C LYS A 105 -9.69 40.60 -4.08
N ALA A 106 -10.73 40.04 -3.46
CA ALA A 106 -12.12 40.17 -3.92
C ALA A 106 -12.75 41.46 -3.39
N ALA A 107 -12.48 41.84 -2.13
CA ALA A 107 -12.95 43.09 -1.54
C ALA A 107 -12.36 44.35 -2.24
N SER A 108 -11.15 44.24 -2.80
CA SER A 108 -10.54 45.31 -3.61
C SER A 108 -11.01 45.36 -5.07
N ARG A 109 -11.79 44.37 -5.54
CA ARG A 109 -12.38 44.38 -6.90
C ARG A 109 -13.74 45.08 -6.97
N ASP A 110 -14.48 45.14 -5.87
CA ASP A 110 -15.77 45.84 -5.82
C ASP A 110 -15.62 47.36 -5.56
N ALA A 111 -14.52 47.79 -4.95
CA ALA A 111 -14.22 49.22 -4.75
C ALA A 111 -13.70 49.94 -6.02
N ASP A 112 -13.37 49.19 -7.08
CA ASP A 112 -12.84 49.70 -8.35
C ASP A 112 -13.71 49.25 -9.54
N LYS A 113 -15.02 49.01 -9.30
CA LYS A 113 -15.95 48.81 -10.40
C LYS A 113 -16.09 50.14 -11.14
N PRO A 114 -15.73 50.18 -12.43
CA PRO A 114 -15.88 51.40 -13.19
C PRO A 114 -17.35 51.83 -13.21
N ASP A 115 -17.61 53.07 -12.83
CA ASP A 115 -18.95 53.67 -12.86
C ASP A 115 -19.35 54.09 -14.28
N TYR A 116 -19.24 53.15 -15.21
CA TYR A 116 -19.67 53.30 -16.59
C TYR A 116 -20.28 52.00 -17.11
N ARG A 117 -21.32 52.14 -17.94
CA ARG A 117 -21.86 51.03 -18.76
C ARG A 117 -21.10 50.96 -20.06
N THR A 118 -21.11 49.81 -20.72
CA THR A 118 -20.57 49.68 -22.08
C THR A 118 -21.69 49.62 -23.10
N TYR A 119 -21.55 50.38 -24.18
CA TYR A 119 -22.48 50.38 -25.32
C TYR A 119 -21.72 50.06 -26.60
N THR A 120 -22.22 49.11 -27.39
CA THR A 120 -21.65 48.80 -28.71
C THR A 120 -22.42 49.58 -29.78
N VAL A 121 -21.72 50.47 -30.47
CA VAL A 121 -22.25 51.33 -31.54
C VAL A 121 -22.87 50.48 -32.65
N LYS A 122 -24.08 50.84 -33.08
CA LYS A 122 -24.80 50.19 -34.17
C LYS A 122 -24.79 51.08 -35.42
N SER A 123 -25.07 50.47 -36.57
CA SER A 123 -25.17 51.21 -37.83
C SER A 123 -26.28 52.26 -37.75
N GLY A 124 -25.92 53.53 -38.00
CA GLY A 124 -26.83 54.67 -37.93
C GLY A 124 -26.85 55.39 -36.58
N ASP A 125 -26.11 54.92 -35.58
CA ASP A 125 -25.97 55.63 -34.32
C ASP A 125 -25.10 56.89 -34.49
N THR A 126 -25.43 57.92 -33.72
CA THR A 126 -24.58 59.10 -33.52
C THR A 126 -24.19 59.21 -32.05
N LEU A 127 -23.04 59.81 -31.74
CA LEU A 127 -22.59 59.95 -30.35
C LEU A 127 -23.60 60.74 -29.51
N SER A 128 -24.19 61.79 -30.08
CA SER A 128 -25.24 62.59 -29.45
C SER A 128 -26.55 61.82 -29.26
N GLY A 129 -26.94 60.97 -30.21
CA GLY A 129 -28.13 60.12 -30.10
C GLY A 129 -27.98 59.06 -29.02
N ILE A 130 -26.81 58.40 -28.95
CA ILE A 130 -26.48 57.45 -27.89
C ILE A 130 -26.48 58.18 -26.54
N ALA A 131 -25.76 59.30 -26.42
CA ALA A 131 -25.70 60.06 -25.18
C ALA A 131 -27.09 60.50 -24.69
N ALA A 132 -27.96 60.98 -25.59
CA ALA A 132 -29.33 61.36 -25.28
C ALA A 132 -30.19 60.17 -24.80
N GLN A 133 -30.01 58.99 -25.40
CA GLN A 133 -30.71 57.77 -24.97
C GLN A 133 -30.38 57.39 -23.52
N TYR A 134 -29.13 57.65 -23.09
CA TYR A 134 -28.65 57.38 -21.74
C TYR A 134 -28.75 58.58 -20.79
N GLY A 135 -29.22 59.74 -21.27
CA GLY A 135 -29.35 60.96 -20.47
C GLY A 135 -28.03 61.60 -20.06
N VAL A 136 -26.95 61.33 -20.78
CA VAL A 136 -25.60 61.86 -20.51
C VAL A 136 -25.20 62.94 -21.51
N ASP A 137 -24.23 63.78 -21.15
CA ASP A 137 -23.67 64.77 -22.07
C ASP A 137 -22.71 64.09 -23.06
N TRP A 138 -22.91 64.36 -24.35
CA TRP A 138 -22.10 63.77 -25.42
C TRP A 138 -20.64 64.24 -25.39
N ARG A 139 -20.35 65.45 -24.89
CA ARG A 139 -18.97 65.95 -24.75
C ARG A 139 -18.26 65.23 -23.61
N GLU A 140 -18.98 64.99 -22.51
CA GLU A 140 -18.47 64.17 -21.42
C GLU A 140 -18.18 62.73 -21.87
N MET A 141 -19.11 62.13 -22.61
CA MET A 141 -18.93 60.80 -23.20
C MET A 141 -17.76 60.76 -24.21
N ALA A 142 -17.58 61.80 -25.02
CA ALA A 142 -16.44 61.92 -25.94
C ALA A 142 -15.10 61.97 -25.19
N ARG A 143 -15.03 62.78 -24.11
CA ARG A 143 -13.83 62.86 -23.27
C ARG A 143 -13.52 61.54 -22.57
N LEU A 144 -14.54 60.86 -22.02
CA LEU A 144 -14.38 59.58 -21.33
C LEU A 144 -13.79 58.49 -22.24
N ASN A 145 -14.19 58.50 -23.52
CA ASN A 145 -13.73 57.54 -24.52
C ASN A 145 -12.54 58.02 -25.34
N LYS A 146 -12.00 59.21 -25.03
CA LYS A 146 -10.85 59.82 -25.72
C LYS A 146 -11.04 59.91 -27.24
N LEU A 147 -12.23 60.35 -27.66
CA LEU A 147 -12.52 60.54 -29.08
C LEU A 147 -11.85 61.81 -29.61
N ASP A 148 -10.99 61.63 -30.62
CA ASP A 148 -10.37 62.76 -31.33
C ASP A 148 -11.37 63.52 -32.21
N ASN A 149 -12.34 62.79 -32.79
CA ASN A 149 -13.43 63.36 -33.57
C ASN A 149 -14.78 62.76 -33.15
N PRO A 150 -15.61 63.50 -32.38
CA PRO A 150 -16.93 63.04 -31.92
C PRO A 150 -17.94 62.73 -33.02
N ASP A 151 -17.77 63.31 -34.21
CA ASP A 151 -18.68 63.15 -35.35
C ASP A 151 -18.35 61.89 -36.17
N LEU A 152 -17.23 61.22 -35.90
CA LEU A 152 -16.75 60.06 -36.63
C LEU A 152 -16.71 58.82 -35.73
N ILE A 153 -17.83 58.11 -35.66
CA ILE A 153 -17.96 56.83 -34.94
C ILE A 153 -18.32 55.69 -35.89
N TYR A 154 -17.91 54.47 -35.55
CA TYR A 154 -18.07 53.30 -36.40
C TYR A 154 -18.89 52.21 -35.71
N PRO A 155 -19.75 51.49 -36.45
CA PRO A 155 -20.45 50.32 -35.91
C PRO A 155 -19.47 49.27 -35.37
N GLY A 156 -19.79 48.71 -34.20
CA GLY A 156 -18.95 47.75 -33.48
C GLY A 156 -17.97 48.36 -32.48
N GLN A 157 -17.83 49.70 -32.44
CA GLN A 157 -17.05 50.36 -31.40
C GLN A 157 -17.73 50.21 -30.03
N VAL A 158 -16.94 49.95 -28.99
CA VAL A 158 -17.43 49.85 -27.62
C VAL A 158 -17.14 51.13 -26.88
N PHE A 159 -18.19 51.85 -26.47
CA PHE A 159 -18.10 53.06 -25.67
C PHE A 159 -18.42 52.82 -24.20
N LYS A 160 -17.66 53.50 -23.35
CA LYS A 160 -17.92 53.70 -21.93
C LYS A 160 -18.92 54.84 -21.78
N VAL A 161 -20.10 54.53 -21.28
CA VAL A 161 -21.17 55.49 -20.98
C VAL A 161 -21.13 55.76 -19.48
N PRO A 162 -20.88 56.99 -19.02
CA PRO A 162 -20.93 57.30 -17.58
C PRO A 162 -22.28 56.90 -16.99
N ASN A 163 -22.32 56.36 -15.77
CA ASN A 163 -23.57 56.32 -15.03
C ASN A 163 -23.80 57.72 -14.43
N ASN A 164 -25.04 58.20 -14.48
CA ASN A 164 -25.46 59.49 -13.93
C ASN A 164 -26.23 59.29 -12.63
#